data_AF-A0A832EPJ4-F1
#
_entry.id   AF-A0A832EPJ4-F1
#
_cell.length_a   1.000
_cell.length_b   1.000
_cell.length_c   1.000
_cell.angle_alpha   90.00
_cell.angle_beta   90.00
_cell.angle_gamma   90.00
#
_symmetry.space_group_name_H-M   'P 1'
#
loop_
_entity.id
_entity.type
_entity.pdbx_description
1 polymer ?
#
loop_
_entity_poly.entity_id
_entity_poly.type
_entity_poly.pdbx_seq_one_letter_code
_entity_poly.pdbx_strand_id
1 'polypeptide(L)'
;VLAYLRYSFDRFNTAVNFAFDLWLKKNPATAGVQPGDIELMIWTFRGGGAGPGGYKVRDITIPTLINGSIVNMNWEVYFAADWGNGWRYIAFVSSQNIRRGEVGIDLMAFIQATAQVINEVRPDLGINPTTIGDFYVMTIEFGSEVFYTQYVDVDWTIYSYYLALYPLSVDTQTALQLLPR
;
A
#
# COMPACT_ATOMS: atom_id res chain seq x y z
N VAL A 1 -10.41 6.36 3.15
CA VAL A 1 -10.52 5.19 4.05
C VAL A 1 -9.26 5.14 4.87
N LEU A 2 -9.36 5.12 6.19
CA LEU A 2 -8.21 4.86 7.06
C LEU A 2 -8.10 3.37 7.33
N ALA A 3 -6.87 2.86 7.33
CA ALA A 3 -6.56 1.55 7.87
C ALA A 3 -5.69 1.73 9.12
N TYR A 4 -6.10 1.10 10.22
CA TYR A 4 -5.34 1.03 11.46
C TYR A 4 -4.96 -0.42 11.75
N LEU A 5 -3.72 -0.61 12.15
CA LEU A 5 -3.14 -1.89 12.48
C LEU A 5 -2.32 -1.77 13.76
N ARG A 6 -2.39 -2.80 14.60
CA ARG A 6 -1.38 -3.07 15.62
C ARG A 6 -0.85 -4.47 15.40
N TYR A 7 0.45 -4.62 15.19
CA TYR A 7 1.05 -5.92 14.85
C TYR A 7 2.47 -6.10 15.35
N SER A 8 2.95 -7.33 15.27
CA SER A 8 4.37 -7.69 15.35
C SER A 8 4.72 -8.66 14.21
N PHE A 9 5.89 -8.48 13.62
CA PHE A 9 6.51 -9.42 12.70
C PHE A 9 7.74 -10.00 13.39
N ASP A 10 7.62 -11.21 13.93
CA ASP A 10 8.53 -11.69 14.96
C ASP A 10 9.65 -12.56 14.41
N ARG A 11 9.37 -13.45 13.47
CA ARG A 11 10.39 -14.32 12.85
C ARG A 11 10.22 -14.38 11.33
N PHE A 12 11.35 -14.42 10.62
CA PHE A 12 11.43 -14.79 9.21
C PHE A 12 12.83 -15.35 8.93
N ASN A 13 12.91 -16.33 8.03
CA ASN A 13 14.17 -16.88 7.52
C ASN A 13 14.33 -16.71 6.00
N THR A 14 13.43 -15.98 5.35
CA THR A 14 13.40 -15.75 3.90
C THR A 14 13.11 -14.28 3.59
N ALA A 15 13.18 -13.91 2.32
CA ALA A 15 12.66 -12.62 1.85
C ALA A 15 11.15 -12.55 2.13
N VAL A 16 10.73 -11.47 2.78
CA VAL A 16 9.33 -11.23 3.18
C VAL A 16 9.00 -9.76 3.08
N ASN A 17 7.71 -9.45 2.92
CA ASN A 17 7.18 -8.14 3.25
C ASN A 17 5.99 -8.26 4.21
N PHE A 18 5.53 -7.12 4.69
CA PHE A 18 4.24 -6.97 5.34
C PHE A 18 3.59 -5.74 4.75
N ALA A 19 2.49 -5.94 4.05
CA ALA A 19 1.98 -4.96 3.11
C ALA A 19 0.46 -4.97 3.06
N PHE A 20 -0.08 -3.80 2.77
CA PHE A 20 -1.39 -3.74 2.14
C PHE A 20 -1.27 -4.06 0.66
N ASP A 21 -2.29 -4.72 0.13
CA ASP A 21 -2.50 -4.96 -1.30
C ASP A 21 -3.94 -4.55 -1.66
N LEU A 22 -4.07 -3.63 -2.61
CA LEU A 22 -5.35 -3.09 -3.06
C LEU A 22 -5.48 -3.31 -4.57
N TRP A 23 -6.57 -3.96 -4.96
CA TRP A 23 -6.96 -4.08 -6.37
C TRP A 23 -7.94 -2.99 -6.78
N LEU A 24 -7.50 -2.11 -7.69
CA LEU A 24 -8.33 -1.07 -8.29
C LEU A 24 -8.72 -1.49 -9.70
N LYS A 25 -10.02 -1.70 -9.95
CA LYS A 25 -10.52 -2.18 -11.24
C LYS A 25 -11.37 -1.15 -11.95
N LYS A 26 -11.22 -1.03 -13.28
CA LYS A 26 -12.16 -0.23 -14.09
C LYS A 26 -13.51 -0.92 -14.24
N ASN A 27 -13.51 -2.24 -14.37
CA ASN A 27 -14.73 -3.03 -14.52
C ASN A 27 -14.84 -4.05 -13.36
N PRO A 28 -15.69 -3.79 -12.36
CA PRO A 28 -15.80 -4.65 -11.19
C PRO A 28 -16.49 -5.99 -11.51
N ALA A 29 -17.22 -6.08 -12.63
CA ALA A 29 -17.98 -7.27 -13.00
C ALA A 29 -17.13 -8.37 -13.66
N THR A 30 -15.90 -8.07 -14.13
CA THR A 30 -15.03 -9.08 -14.74
C THR A 30 -14.40 -9.98 -13.68
N ALA A 31 -14.19 -11.25 -14.01
CA ALA A 31 -13.45 -12.16 -13.14
C ALA A 31 -11.94 -11.88 -13.19
N GLY A 32 -11.28 -11.93 -12.03
CA GLY A 32 -9.84 -11.70 -11.91
C GLY A 32 -9.39 -10.30 -12.32
N VAL A 33 -8.07 -10.14 -12.41
CA VAL A 33 -7.40 -8.89 -12.80
C VAL A 33 -7.33 -8.78 -14.32
N GLN A 34 -7.58 -7.59 -14.86
CA GLN A 34 -7.56 -7.31 -16.29
C GLN A 34 -6.42 -6.34 -16.67
N PRO A 35 -5.98 -6.33 -17.94
CA PRO A 35 -5.03 -5.34 -18.41
C PRO A 35 -5.51 -3.91 -18.13
N GLY A 36 -4.63 -3.10 -17.53
CA GLY A 36 -4.93 -1.72 -17.14
C GLY A 36 -5.64 -1.54 -15.79
N ASP A 37 -6.00 -2.62 -15.08
CA ASP A 37 -6.29 -2.54 -13.64
C ASP A 37 -5.02 -2.16 -12.87
N ILE A 38 -5.15 -1.74 -11.61
CA ILE A 38 -4.03 -1.29 -10.77
C ILE A 38 -3.93 -2.16 -9.52
N GLU A 39 -2.74 -2.69 -9.29
CA GLU A 39 -2.30 -3.28 -8.01
C GLU A 39 -1.54 -2.20 -7.23
N LEU A 40 -2.12 -1.77 -6.11
CA LEU A 40 -1.52 -0.79 -5.21
C LEU A 40 -1.06 -1.49 -3.93
N MET A 41 0.26 -1.59 -3.77
CA MET A 41 0.85 -2.13 -2.56
C MET A 41 1.42 -1.04 -1.64
N ILE A 42 1.27 -1.22 -0.33
CA ILE A 42 1.81 -0.31 0.69
C ILE A 42 2.57 -1.15 1.73
N TRP A 43 3.89 -1.21 1.60
CA TRP A 43 4.76 -2.07 2.40
C TRP A 43 5.18 -1.34 3.68
N THR A 44 4.64 -1.77 4.81
CA THR A 44 5.03 -1.25 6.12
C THR A 44 6.34 -1.87 6.62
N PHE A 45 6.61 -3.12 6.20
CA PHE A 45 7.82 -3.86 6.53
C PHE A 45 8.34 -4.66 5.33
N ARG A 46 9.66 -4.83 5.24
CA ARG A 46 10.37 -5.79 4.39
C ARG A 46 11.59 -6.36 5.10
N GLY A 47 11.91 -7.62 4.78
CA GLY A 47 13.03 -8.36 5.34
C GLY A 47 13.66 -9.30 4.31
N GLY A 48 14.86 -9.80 4.61
CA GLY A 48 15.52 -10.86 3.84
C GLY A 48 15.89 -10.48 2.40
N GLY A 49 15.96 -9.18 2.07
CA GLY A 49 16.28 -8.70 0.73
C GLY A 49 15.08 -8.58 -0.21
N ALA A 50 13.84 -8.72 0.30
CA ALA A 50 12.64 -8.50 -0.50
C ALA A 50 12.64 -7.10 -1.14
N GLY A 51 12.39 -7.05 -2.44
CA GLY A 51 12.26 -5.82 -3.22
C GLY A 51 10.92 -5.80 -3.94
N PRO A 52 10.24 -4.64 -4.02
CA PRO A 52 9.04 -4.50 -4.84
C PRO A 52 9.36 -4.71 -6.32
N GLY A 53 8.36 -5.10 -7.09
CA GLY A 53 8.46 -5.14 -8.55
C GLY A 53 8.70 -3.77 -9.18
N GLY A 54 9.02 -3.77 -10.48
CA GLY A 54 9.23 -2.55 -11.25
C GLY A 54 10.52 -1.81 -10.92
N TYR A 55 10.52 -0.48 -11.11
CA TYR A 55 11.66 0.38 -10.85
C TYR A 55 11.28 1.52 -9.91
N LYS A 56 12.24 1.95 -9.08
CA LYS A 56 12.06 3.11 -8.21
C LYS A 56 11.89 4.36 -9.08
N VAL A 57 10.82 5.11 -8.87
CA VAL A 57 10.50 6.33 -9.63
C VAL A 57 10.78 7.60 -8.85
N ARG A 58 10.41 7.63 -7.57
CA ARG A 58 10.65 8.76 -6.67
C ARG A 58 10.40 8.36 -5.22
N ASP A 59 10.64 9.31 -4.33
CA ASP A 59 10.18 9.26 -2.95
C ASP A 59 8.96 10.18 -2.78
N ILE A 60 8.07 9.87 -1.84
CA ILE A 60 6.92 10.71 -1.47
C ILE A 60 6.73 10.75 0.04
N THR A 61 6.31 11.90 0.55
CA THR A 61 5.96 12.07 1.96
C THR A 61 4.44 11.96 2.15
N ILE A 62 3.98 11.03 2.99
CA ILE A 62 2.57 10.86 3.32
C ILE A 62 2.41 10.80 4.86
N PRO A 63 1.53 11.62 5.46
CA PRO A 63 1.26 11.55 6.89
C PRO A 63 0.81 10.15 7.31
N THR A 64 1.46 9.60 8.34
CA THR A 64 1.23 8.24 8.83
C THR A 64 1.24 8.25 10.35
N LEU A 65 0.29 7.58 10.98
CA LEU A 65 0.29 7.35 12.42
C LEU A 65 1.24 6.20 12.75
N ILE A 66 2.26 6.43 13.56
CA ILE A 66 3.21 5.44 14.05
C ILE A 66 3.25 5.52 15.57
N ASN A 67 2.89 4.44 16.27
CA ASN A 67 2.93 4.35 17.74
C ASN A 67 2.33 5.58 18.44
N GLY A 68 1.09 5.93 18.07
CA GLY A 68 0.37 7.08 18.64
C GLY A 68 0.77 8.47 18.14
N SER A 69 1.82 8.59 17.30
CA SER A 69 2.30 9.88 16.76
C SER A 69 2.14 9.96 15.25
N ILE A 70 1.59 11.07 14.74
CA ILE A 70 1.52 11.32 13.30
C ILE A 70 2.85 11.89 12.81
N VAL A 71 3.48 11.19 11.87
CA VAL A 71 4.75 11.57 11.27
C VAL A 71 4.61 11.74 9.76
N ASN A 72 5.35 12.69 9.20
CA ASN A 72 5.51 12.83 7.76
C ASN A 72 6.48 11.77 7.26
N MET A 73 5.98 10.56 7.00
CA MET A 73 6.80 9.42 6.63
C MET A 73 7.16 9.47 5.14
N ASN A 74 8.43 9.20 4.84
CA ASN A 74 8.88 9.04 3.46
C ASN A 74 8.62 7.61 2.97
N TRP A 75 8.17 7.49 1.72
CA TRP A 75 7.86 6.25 1.05
C TRP A 75 8.60 6.19 -0.28
N GLU A 76 9.39 5.14 -0.48
CA GLU A 76 9.98 4.86 -1.79
C GLU A 76 8.89 4.35 -2.72
N VAL A 77 8.74 4.96 -3.89
CA VAL A 77 7.70 4.59 -4.85
C VAL A 77 8.32 3.80 -6.00
N TYR A 78 7.75 2.63 -6.26
CA TYR A 78 8.13 1.74 -7.34
C TYR A 78 6.97 1.55 -8.29
N PHE A 79 7.24 1.51 -9.59
CA PHE A 79 6.21 1.40 -10.61
C PHE A 79 6.61 0.44 -11.72
N ALA A 80 5.63 -0.34 -12.20
CA ALA A 80 5.71 -1.06 -13.45
C ALA A 80 4.43 -0.81 -14.25
N ALA A 81 4.61 -0.27 -15.46
CA ALA A 81 3.50 -0.01 -16.36
C ALA A 81 2.90 -1.28 -16.95
N ASP A 82 3.58 -2.43 -16.90
CA ASP A 82 3.06 -3.70 -17.39
C ASP A 82 3.60 -4.81 -16.47
N TRP A 83 2.72 -5.34 -15.62
CA TRP A 83 3.05 -6.37 -14.64
C TRP A 83 2.13 -7.58 -14.81
N GLY A 84 2.67 -8.77 -14.56
CA GLY A 84 1.97 -10.05 -14.72
C GLY A 84 1.27 -10.18 -16.07
N ASN A 85 -0.06 -10.16 -16.05
CA ASN A 85 -0.92 -10.29 -17.24
C ASN A 85 -1.43 -8.93 -17.77
N GLY A 86 -0.69 -7.84 -17.61
CA GLY A 86 -1.03 -6.55 -18.21
C GLY A 86 -1.55 -5.47 -17.25
N TRP A 87 -1.58 -5.73 -15.94
CA TRP A 87 -2.00 -4.71 -14.98
C TRP A 87 -0.86 -3.74 -14.65
N ARG A 88 -1.20 -2.66 -13.95
CA ARG A 88 -0.25 -1.63 -13.51
C ARG A 88 0.11 -1.92 -12.07
N TYR A 89 1.38 -2.08 -11.78
CA TYR A 89 1.86 -2.31 -10.41
C TYR A 89 2.46 -1.04 -9.85
N ILE A 90 2.09 -0.68 -8.63
CA ILE A 90 2.72 0.40 -7.88
C ILE A 90 2.89 -0.01 -6.41
N ALA A 91 4.08 0.24 -5.86
CA ALA A 91 4.40 -0.05 -4.47
C ALA A 91 4.93 1.19 -3.76
N PHE A 92 4.42 1.44 -2.55
CA PHE A 92 4.95 2.42 -1.61
C PHE A 92 5.65 1.67 -0.49
N VAL A 93 6.98 1.81 -0.39
CA VAL A 93 7.78 1.12 0.62
C VAL A 93 8.23 2.08 1.71
N SER A 94 7.86 1.79 2.96
CA SER A 94 8.20 2.64 4.10
C SER A 94 9.70 2.76 4.29
N SER A 95 10.18 3.99 4.53
CA SER A 95 11.58 4.23 4.90
C SER A 95 11.93 3.78 6.33
N GLN A 96 10.94 3.58 7.21
CA GLN A 96 11.17 3.23 8.62
C GLN A 96 11.15 1.72 8.90
N ASN A 97 10.76 0.89 7.93
CA ASN A 97 10.71 -0.57 8.02
C ASN A 97 10.11 -1.10 9.35
N ILE A 98 8.81 -0.87 9.54
CA ILE A 98 8.11 -1.01 10.81
C ILE A 98 7.87 -2.49 11.14
N ARG A 99 8.71 -3.09 11.98
CA ARG A 99 8.58 -4.50 12.34
C ARG A 99 7.50 -4.79 13.39
N ARG A 100 7.19 -3.83 14.24
CA ARG A 100 6.20 -3.96 15.33
C ARG A 100 5.66 -2.60 15.75
N GLY A 101 4.43 -2.59 16.24
CA GLY A 101 3.78 -1.41 16.80
C GLY A 101 2.45 -1.11 16.13
N GLU A 102 2.08 0.16 16.19
CA GLU A 102 0.83 0.70 15.66
C GLU A 102 1.11 1.48 14.37
N VAL A 103 0.31 1.21 13.34
CA VAL A 103 0.37 1.88 12.05
C VAL A 103 -1.04 2.30 11.64
N GLY A 104 -1.24 3.60 11.42
CA GLY A 104 -2.45 4.13 10.80
C GLY A 104 -2.11 4.83 9.49
N ILE A 105 -2.74 4.40 8.40
CA ILE A 105 -2.55 4.97 7.07
C ILE A 105 -3.87 5.41 6.46
N ASP A 106 -3.81 6.45 5.63
CA ASP A 106 -4.93 6.89 4.83
C ASP A 106 -4.83 6.33 3.41
N LEU A 107 -5.57 5.25 3.15
CA LEU A 107 -5.57 4.58 1.84
C LEU A 107 -5.98 5.51 0.71
N MET A 108 -6.79 6.55 0.98
CA MET A 108 -7.17 7.51 -0.05
C MET A 108 -5.98 8.37 -0.49
N ALA A 109 -5.11 8.78 0.45
CA ALA A 109 -3.89 9.50 0.13
C ALA A 109 -2.96 8.67 -0.78
N PHE A 110 -2.86 7.36 -0.54
CA PHE A 110 -2.08 6.45 -1.41
C PHE A 110 -2.71 6.27 -2.79
N ILE A 111 -4.04 6.11 -2.88
CA ILE A 111 -4.76 6.02 -4.16
C ILE A 111 -4.57 7.30 -5.00
N GLN A 112 -4.67 8.47 -4.36
CA GLN A 112 -4.42 9.75 -5.02
C GLN A 112 -2.96 9.90 -5.46
N ALA A 113 -2.01 9.52 -4.59
CA ALA A 113 -0.59 9.53 -4.91
C ALA A 113 -0.28 8.58 -6.08
N THR A 114 -0.91 7.41 -6.16
CA THR A 114 -0.81 6.50 -7.30
C THR A 114 -1.17 7.19 -8.60
N ALA A 115 -2.30 7.90 -8.63
CA ALA A 115 -2.75 8.60 -9.82
C ALA A 115 -1.79 9.71 -10.25
N GLN A 116 -1.21 10.44 -9.29
CA GLN A 116 -0.19 11.45 -9.55
C GLN A 116 1.07 10.84 -10.15
N VAL A 117 1.61 9.79 -9.51
CA VAL A 117 2.83 9.10 -9.94
C VAL A 117 2.67 8.52 -11.35
N ILE A 118 1.55 7.83 -11.62
CA ILE A 118 1.33 7.25 -12.95
C ILE A 118 1.23 8.35 -14.01
N ASN A 119 0.51 9.44 -13.74
CA ASN A 119 0.41 10.56 -14.67
C ASN A 119 1.76 11.23 -14.95
N GLU A 120 2.62 11.34 -13.94
CA GLU A 120 3.96 11.93 -14.08
C GLU A 120 4.90 11.03 -14.92
N VAL A 121 4.89 9.71 -14.68
CA VAL A 121 5.86 8.77 -15.27
C VAL A 121 5.36 8.22 -16.61
N ARG A 122 4.05 8.03 -16.77
CA ARG A 122 3.38 7.45 -17.94
C ARG A 122 2.05 8.16 -18.23
N PRO A 123 2.08 9.45 -18.62
CA PRO A 123 0.86 10.22 -18.91
C PRO A 123 0.02 9.60 -20.03
N ASP A 124 0.64 8.83 -20.92
CA ASP A 124 -0.02 8.11 -22.02
C ASP A 124 -1.02 7.04 -21.54
N LEU A 125 -0.94 6.58 -20.29
CA LEU A 125 -1.88 5.62 -19.72
C LEU A 125 -3.24 6.25 -19.33
N GLY A 126 -3.35 7.59 -19.31
CA GLY A 126 -4.59 8.29 -19.01
C GLY A 126 -5.08 8.16 -17.56
N ILE A 127 -4.24 7.69 -16.64
CA ILE A 127 -4.53 7.60 -15.21
C ILE A 127 -3.97 8.86 -14.55
N ASN A 128 -4.84 9.65 -13.92
CA ASN A 128 -4.48 10.90 -13.27
C ASN A 128 -5.46 11.20 -12.11
N PRO A 129 -5.22 12.24 -11.30
CA PRO A 129 -6.06 12.53 -10.13
C PRO A 129 -7.56 12.75 -10.42
N THR A 130 -7.95 13.09 -11.65
CA THR A 130 -9.36 13.24 -12.01
C THR A 130 -9.98 11.95 -12.55
N THR A 131 -9.20 11.03 -13.13
CA THR A 131 -9.69 9.75 -13.68
C THR A 131 -9.56 8.57 -12.73
N ILE A 132 -8.79 8.69 -11.64
CA ILE A 132 -8.66 7.61 -10.65
C ILE A 132 -10.00 7.27 -9.97
N GLY A 133 -10.94 8.21 -9.93
CA GLY A 133 -12.30 8.01 -9.43
C GLY A 133 -13.15 7.05 -10.28
N ASP A 134 -12.71 6.73 -11.50
CA ASP A 134 -13.39 5.77 -12.38
C ASP A 134 -13.04 4.31 -12.03
N PHE A 135 -12.10 4.09 -11.09
CA PHE A 135 -11.74 2.77 -10.59
C PHE A 135 -12.51 2.42 -9.32
N TYR A 136 -12.85 1.14 -9.19
CA TYR A 136 -13.46 0.54 -8.01
C TYR A 136 -12.37 -0.10 -7.14
N VAL A 137 -12.37 0.22 -5.85
CA VAL A 137 -11.58 -0.53 -4.86
C VAL A 137 -12.28 -1.87 -4.63
N MET A 138 -11.68 -2.96 -5.12
CA MET A 138 -12.28 -4.29 -5.05
C MET A 138 -11.94 -5.00 -3.75
N THR A 139 -10.69 -4.90 -3.33
CA THR A 139 -10.18 -5.52 -2.11
C THR A 139 -9.24 -4.57 -1.40
N ILE A 140 -9.17 -4.74 -0.08
CA ILE A 140 -8.13 -4.20 0.79
C ILE A 140 -7.63 -5.40 1.56
N GLU A 141 -6.45 -5.86 1.19
CA GLU A 141 -5.81 -7.02 1.77
C GLU A 141 -4.63 -6.54 2.63
N PHE A 142 -4.37 -7.23 3.74
CA PHE A 142 -3.20 -6.97 4.56
C PHE A 142 -2.60 -8.28 5.03
N GLY A 143 -1.31 -8.46 4.77
CA GLY A 143 -0.64 -9.71 5.04
C GLY A 143 0.83 -9.66 4.63
N SER A 144 1.43 -10.84 4.52
CA SER A 144 2.83 -11.00 4.15
C SER A 144 2.95 -11.75 2.83
N GLU A 145 3.66 -11.18 1.86
CA GLU A 145 4.26 -11.98 0.80
C GLU A 145 5.50 -12.68 1.33
N VAL A 146 5.61 -13.96 1.03
CA VAL A 146 6.73 -14.81 1.44
C VAL A 146 7.39 -15.35 0.18
N PHE A 147 8.61 -14.90 -0.07
CA PHE A 147 9.35 -15.30 -1.26
C PHE A 147 9.98 -16.67 -0.99
N TYR A 148 9.68 -17.64 -1.86
CA TYR A 148 9.97 -19.05 -1.61
C TYR A 148 11.46 -19.35 -1.45
N THR A 149 11.77 -20.14 -0.42
CA THR A 149 13.02 -20.89 -0.25
C THR A 149 12.69 -22.32 0.17
N GLN A 150 13.69 -23.20 0.25
CA GLN A 150 13.48 -24.62 0.61
C GLN A 150 12.80 -24.82 1.98
N TYR A 151 12.98 -23.88 2.92
CA TYR A 151 12.36 -23.92 4.25
C TYR A 151 11.85 -22.54 4.62
N VAL A 152 10.56 -22.44 4.94
CA VAL A 152 9.91 -21.19 5.34
C VAL A 152 9.55 -21.25 6.82
N ASP A 153 10.10 -20.32 7.60
CA ASP A 153 9.69 -20.01 8.98
C ASP A 153 9.36 -18.52 9.03
N VAL A 154 8.08 -18.20 9.16
CA VAL A 154 7.54 -16.84 9.22
C VAL A 154 6.49 -16.79 10.33
N ASP A 155 6.61 -15.81 11.22
CA ASP A 155 5.72 -15.62 12.36
C ASP A 155 5.41 -14.14 12.52
N TRP A 156 4.14 -13.80 12.49
CA TRP A 156 3.62 -12.46 12.74
C TRP A 156 2.26 -12.56 13.42
N THR A 157 1.90 -11.52 14.17
CA THR A 157 0.61 -11.41 14.86
C THR A 157 -0.01 -10.06 14.57
N ILE A 158 -1.29 -10.04 14.17
CA ILE A 158 -2.11 -8.83 14.14
C ILE A 158 -2.94 -8.80 15.41
N TYR A 159 -2.67 -7.83 16.27
CA TYR A 159 -3.40 -7.62 17.53
C TYR A 159 -4.68 -6.82 17.33
N SER A 160 -4.72 -5.94 16.32
CA SER A 160 -5.89 -5.11 16.01
C SER A 160 -5.86 -4.72 14.54
N TYR A 161 -7.03 -4.73 13.89
CA TYR A 161 -7.21 -4.28 12.51
C TYR A 161 -8.56 -3.59 12.36
N TYR A 162 -8.54 -2.34 11.92
CA TYR A 162 -9.76 -1.57 11.68
C TYR A 162 -9.67 -0.82 10.34
N LEU A 163 -10.80 -0.77 9.65
CA LEU A 163 -11.03 0.15 8.55
C LEU A 163 -12.05 1.20 9.01
N ALA A 164 -11.72 2.46 8.82
CA ALA A 164 -12.60 3.57 9.16
C ALA A 164 -12.86 4.45 7.93
N LEU A 165 -14.13 4.83 7.76
CA LEU A 165 -14.54 5.80 6.75
C LEU A 165 -14.58 7.18 7.38
N TYR A 166 -14.17 8.18 6.61
CA TYR A 166 -14.24 9.59 7.00
C TYR A 166 -14.67 10.44 5.80
N PRO A 167 -15.32 11.59 6.01
CA PRO A 167 -15.73 12.47 4.91
C PRO A 167 -14.52 13.02 4.14
N LEU A 168 -14.63 13.12 2.80
CA LEU A 168 -13.56 13.68 1.96
C LEU A 168 -13.17 15.13 2.30
N SER A 169 -14.03 15.85 3.03
CA SER A 169 -13.76 17.20 3.52
C SER A 169 -12.78 17.26 4.69
N VAL A 170 -12.46 16.12 5.32
CA VAL A 170 -11.51 16.04 6.44
C VAL A 170 -10.13 15.68 5.89
N ASP A 171 -9.11 16.46 6.24
CA ASP A 171 -7.74 16.18 5.82
C ASP A 171 -7.15 14.93 6.51
N THR A 172 -6.15 14.32 5.88
CA THR A 172 -5.50 13.09 6.38
C THR A 172 -4.99 13.23 7.81
N GLN A 173 -4.39 14.36 8.18
CA GLN A 173 -3.80 14.53 9.51
C GLN A 173 -4.89 14.57 10.58
N THR A 174 -5.96 15.32 10.33
CA THR A 174 -7.15 15.34 11.19
C THR A 174 -7.82 13.97 11.26
N ALA A 175 -7.97 13.28 10.13
CA ALA A 175 -8.57 11.95 10.07
C ALA A 175 -7.79 10.93 10.90
N LEU A 176 -6.46 10.91 10.81
CA LEU A 176 -5.59 10.01 11.57
C LEU A 176 -5.68 10.24 13.10
N GLN A 177 -5.99 11.46 13.55
CA GLN A 177 -6.17 11.75 14.98
C GLN A 177 -7.40 11.07 15.59
N LEU A 178 -8.37 10.69 14.76
CA LEU A 178 -9.62 10.04 15.18
C LEU A 178 -9.49 8.52 15.35
N LEU A 179 -8.35 7.93 14.95
CA LEU A 179 -8.13 6.50 15.10
C LEU A 179 -8.04 6.11 16.59
N PRO A 180 -8.57 4.94 16.98
CA PRO A 180 -8.46 4.45 18.35
C PRO A 180 -6.98 4.31 18.73
N ARG A 181 -6.66 4.73 19.96
CA ARG A 181 -5.35 4.62 20.59
C ARG A 181 -5.41 3.57 21.69
#